data_AF-A0A9P9IIL8-F1
#
_entry.id   AF-A0A9P9IIL8-F1
#
_cell.length_a   1.000
_cell.length_b   1.000
_cell.length_c   1.000
_cell.angle_alpha   90.00
_cell.angle_beta   90.00
_cell.angle_gamma   90.00
#
_symmetry.space_group_name_H-M   'P 1'
#
loop_
_entity.id
_entity.type
_entity.pdbx_description
1 polymer ?
#
loop_
_entity_poly.entity_id
_entity_poly.type
_entity_poly.pdbx_seq_one_letter_code
_entity_poly.pdbx_strand_id
1 'polypeptide(L)'
;MANASAPTVPALKQSFLSIQTTLLAQPLAPSRAWQAANDASDSPLPPRAVDDALFALNHAIQRHCRRVYAPQASRHIAEQVNDVYTQEAQRRVGRAFDDAGEGALGREMDLTHRDTIEALPETWISDRDAENYPMETKRYAETVDRLSRL
;
A
#
# COMPACT_ATOMS: atom_id res chain seq x y z
N MET A 1 -3.72 7.83 -28.74
CA MET A 1 -4.21 7.18 -27.50
C MET A 1 -3.11 7.34 -26.47
N ALA A 2 -3.35 8.09 -25.38
CA ALA A 2 -2.32 8.36 -24.39
C ALA A 2 -2.07 7.09 -23.56
N ASN A 3 -0.84 6.57 -23.56
CA ASN A 3 -0.43 5.49 -22.67
C ASN A 3 -0.52 6.02 -21.24
N ALA A 4 -1.50 5.56 -20.48
CA ALA A 4 -1.58 5.85 -19.05
C ALA A 4 -0.33 5.25 -18.38
N SER A 5 0.44 6.10 -17.71
CA SER A 5 1.59 5.68 -16.91
C SER A 5 1.16 4.66 -15.86
N ALA A 6 2.04 3.72 -15.51
CA ALA A 6 1.74 2.70 -14.50
C ALA A 6 1.33 3.38 -13.17
N PRO A 7 0.28 2.88 -12.50
CA PRO A 7 -0.20 3.49 -11.26
C PRO A 7 0.87 3.41 -10.18
N THR A 8 1.06 4.51 -9.45
CA THR A 8 2.00 4.56 -8.32
C THR A 8 1.45 3.76 -7.13
N VAL A 9 2.34 3.31 -6.22
CA VAL A 9 1.93 2.59 -5.01
C VAL A 9 0.89 3.37 -4.17
N PRO A 10 1.05 4.70 -3.95
CA PRO A 10 0.01 5.50 -3.31
C PRO A 10 -1.32 5.52 -4.08
N ALA A 11 -1.28 5.56 -5.41
CA ALA A 11 -2.48 5.53 -6.25
C ALA A 11 -3.23 4.19 -6.13
N LEU A 12 -2.50 3.07 -6.02
CA LEU A 12 -3.09 1.76 -5.76
C LEU A 12 -3.77 1.69 -4.39
N LYS A 13 -3.10 2.22 -3.35
CA LYS A 13 -3.67 2.32 -1.98
C LYS A 13 -4.93 3.18 -1.95
N GLN A 14 -4.91 4.33 -2.63
CA GLN A 14 -6.08 5.20 -2.76
C GLN A 14 -7.23 4.50 -3.49
N SER A 15 -6.95 3.80 -4.59
CA SER A 15 -7.95 3.02 -5.34
C SER A 15 -8.59 1.94 -4.47
N PHE A 16 -7.79 1.20 -3.70
CA PHE A 16 -8.28 0.22 -2.74
C PHE A 16 -9.24 0.85 -1.73
N LEU A 17 -8.86 1.96 -1.09
CA LEU A 17 -9.72 2.66 -0.11
C LEU A 17 -11.04 3.14 -0.75
N SER A 18 -10.98 3.63 -2.00
CA SER A 18 -12.18 4.02 -2.76
C SER A 18 -13.12 2.84 -3.00
N ILE A 19 -12.58 1.68 -3.38
CA ILE A 19 -13.37 0.46 -3.60
C ILE A 19 -14.01 0.01 -2.28
N GLN A 20 -13.25 -0.05 -1.19
CA GLN A 20 -13.80 -0.45 0.12
C GLN A 20 -14.89 0.51 0.59
N THR A 21 -14.70 1.81 0.42
CA THR A 21 -15.70 2.83 0.76
C THR A 21 -16.97 2.67 -0.08
N THR A 22 -16.83 2.31 -1.35
CA THR A 22 -17.96 2.08 -2.27
C THR A 22 -18.76 0.85 -1.84
N LEU A 23 -18.08 -0.23 -1.45
CA LEU A 23 -18.72 -1.44 -0.92
C LEU A 23 -19.47 -1.15 0.38
N LEU A 24 -18.87 -0.38 1.30
CA LEU A 24 -19.51 0.02 2.55
C LEU A 24 -20.73 0.93 2.34
N ALA A 25 -20.73 1.74 1.29
CA ALA A 25 -21.83 2.63 0.96
C ALA A 25 -22.96 1.94 0.17
N GLN A 26 -22.83 0.65 -0.13
CA GLN A 26 -23.83 -0.10 -0.87
C GLN A 26 -25.12 -0.21 -0.05
N PRO A 27 -26.30 0.07 -0.65
CA PRO A 27 -27.57 -0.05 0.05
C PRO A 27 -27.80 -1.47 0.58
N LEU A 28 -28.15 -1.55 1.85
CA LEU A 28 -28.58 -2.76 2.51
C LEU A 28 -30.00 -3.10 2.06
N ALA A 29 -30.23 -4.40 1.88
CA ALA A 29 -31.54 -4.99 1.66
C ALA A 29 -31.72 -6.15 2.65
N PRO A 30 -32.97 -6.47 3.05
CA PRO A 30 -33.20 -7.61 3.91
C PRO A 30 -32.80 -8.89 3.19
N SER A 31 -32.16 -9.82 3.91
CA SER A 31 -31.84 -11.13 3.34
C SER A 31 -33.10 -11.98 3.17
N ARG A 32 -33.08 -12.93 2.23
CA ARG A 32 -34.21 -13.87 2.05
C ARG A 32 -34.52 -14.66 3.31
N ALA A 33 -33.49 -15.02 4.08
CA ALA A 33 -33.66 -15.72 5.35
C ALA A 33 -34.39 -14.86 6.38
N TRP A 34 -34.06 -13.57 6.47
CA TRP A 34 -34.75 -12.63 7.34
C TRP A 34 -36.21 -12.42 6.91
N GLN A 35 -36.46 -12.30 5.60
CA GLN A 35 -37.82 -12.15 5.06
C GLN A 35 -38.70 -13.35 5.43
N ALA A 36 -38.20 -14.58 5.20
CA ALA A 36 -38.91 -15.80 5.56
C ALA A 36 -39.20 -15.89 7.07
N ALA A 37 -38.26 -15.45 7.92
CA ALA A 37 -38.46 -15.42 9.36
C ALA A 37 -39.48 -14.35 9.79
N ASN A 38 -39.50 -13.19 9.14
CA ASN A 38 -40.49 -12.15 9.39
C ASN A 38 -41.90 -12.61 8.99
N ASP A 39 -42.03 -13.23 7.82
CA ASP A 39 -43.32 -13.72 7.29
C ASP A 39 -43.89 -14.88 8.13
N ALA A 40 -43.03 -15.69 8.73
CA ALA A 40 -43.41 -16.79 9.62
C ALA A 40 -43.67 -16.35 11.08
N SER A 41 -43.47 -15.08 11.41
CA SER A 41 -43.68 -14.56 12.76
C SER A 41 -45.18 -14.42 13.09
N ASP A 42 -45.55 -14.65 14.35
CA ASP A 42 -46.91 -14.37 14.85
C ASP A 42 -47.27 -12.87 14.75
N SER A 43 -46.26 -11.99 14.69
CA SER A 43 -46.41 -10.55 14.55
C SER A 43 -45.39 -9.99 13.53
N PRO A 44 -45.64 -10.17 12.22
CA PRO A 44 -44.71 -9.73 11.18
C PRO A 44 -44.57 -8.20 11.17
N LEU A 45 -43.34 -7.71 10.95
CA LEU A 45 -43.13 -6.29 10.73
C LEU A 45 -43.78 -5.85 9.41
N PRO A 46 -44.52 -4.73 9.38
CA PRO A 46 -45.11 -4.21 8.16
C PRO A 46 -44.02 -3.87 7.13
N PRO A 47 -44.18 -4.24 5.85
CA PRO A 47 -43.17 -3.98 4.80
C PRO A 47 -42.75 -2.51 4.73
N ARG A 48 -43.72 -1.59 4.84
CA ARG A 48 -43.45 -0.15 4.84
C ARG A 48 -42.53 0.31 5.97
N ALA A 49 -42.72 -0.22 7.18
CA ALA A 49 -41.89 0.15 8.32
C ALA A 49 -40.43 -0.32 8.12
N VAL A 50 -40.26 -1.48 7.48
CA VAL A 50 -38.95 -2.04 7.12
C VAL A 50 -38.30 -1.20 6.02
N ASP A 51 -39.05 -0.84 4.99
CA ASP A 51 -38.57 0.00 3.89
C ASP A 51 -38.12 1.39 4.39
N ASP A 52 -38.92 2.03 5.24
CA ASP A 52 -38.59 3.33 5.82
C ASP A 52 -37.33 3.27 6.71
N ALA A 53 -37.22 2.22 7.54
CA ALA A 53 -36.05 2.01 8.38
C ALA A 53 -34.78 1.76 7.54
N LEU A 54 -34.88 0.94 6.48
CA LEU A 54 -33.78 0.69 5.56
C LEU A 54 -33.38 1.94 4.79
N PHE A 55 -34.36 2.72 4.33
CA PHE A 55 -34.09 4.00 3.67
C PHE A 55 -33.31 4.94 4.58
N ALA A 56 -33.76 5.10 5.84
CA ALA A 56 -33.08 5.95 6.81
C ALA A 56 -31.65 5.45 7.12
N LEU A 57 -31.46 4.14 7.30
CA LEU A 57 -30.16 3.53 7.55
C LEU A 57 -29.21 3.70 6.37
N ASN A 58 -29.66 3.37 5.16
CA ASN A 58 -28.87 3.51 3.94
C ASN A 58 -28.45 4.98 3.71
N HIS A 59 -29.36 5.92 3.95
CA HIS A 59 -29.05 7.35 3.88
C HIS A 59 -28.02 7.77 4.94
N ALA A 60 -28.12 7.26 6.17
CA ALA A 60 -27.15 7.53 7.23
C ALA A 60 -25.75 7.00 6.89
N ILE A 61 -25.66 5.78 6.35
CA ILE A 61 -24.41 5.16 5.89
C ILE A 61 -23.80 6.01 4.76
N GLN A 62 -24.58 6.37 3.75
CA GLN A 62 -24.09 7.20 2.64
C GLN A 62 -23.57 8.56 3.13
N ARG A 63 -24.29 9.20 4.06
CA ARG A 63 -23.87 10.47 4.66
C ARG A 63 -22.56 10.32 5.44
N HIS A 64 -22.42 9.23 6.20
CA HIS A 64 -21.19 8.93 6.93
C HIS A 64 -20.03 8.72 5.96
N CYS A 65 -20.20 7.85 4.95
CA CYS A 65 -19.14 7.54 3.99
C CYS A 65 -18.67 8.80 3.23
N ARG A 66 -19.60 9.67 2.80
CA ARG A 66 -19.25 10.93 2.13
C ARG A 66 -18.49 11.92 3.02
N ARG A 67 -18.79 11.94 4.33
CA ARG A 67 -18.18 12.87 5.28
C ARG A 67 -16.83 12.39 5.81
N VAL A 68 -16.73 11.11 6.15
CA VAL A 68 -15.55 10.53 6.79
C VAL A 68 -14.53 10.09 5.74
N TYR A 69 -14.98 9.50 4.63
CA TYR A 69 -14.12 9.00 3.56
C TYR A 69 -14.16 9.92 2.33
N ALA A 70 -14.12 11.23 2.58
CA ALA A 70 -14.00 12.21 1.50
C ALA A 70 -12.73 11.93 0.67
N PRO A 71 -12.71 12.25 -0.64
CA PRO A 71 -11.58 11.89 -1.51
C PRO A 71 -10.21 12.34 -1.00
N GLN A 72 -10.16 13.53 -0.38
CA GLN A 72 -8.93 14.07 0.22
C GLN A 72 -8.49 13.29 1.46
N ALA A 73 -9.44 12.84 2.29
CA ALA A 73 -9.15 12.01 3.46
C ALA A 73 -8.61 10.64 3.04
N SER A 74 -9.23 10.01 2.04
CA SER A 74 -8.77 8.72 1.50
C SER A 74 -7.37 8.83 0.87
N ARG A 75 -7.08 9.95 0.20
CA ARG A 75 -5.73 10.23 -0.32
C ARG A 75 -4.71 10.39 0.81
N HIS A 76 -5.02 11.20 1.82
CA HIS A 76 -4.14 11.41 2.97
C HIS A 76 -3.87 10.09 3.72
N ILE A 77 -4.87 9.25 3.94
CA ILE A 77 -4.66 7.93 4.56
C ILE A 77 -3.78 7.05 3.67
N ALA A 78 -3.96 7.07 2.34
CA ALA A 78 -3.10 6.31 1.43
C ALA A 78 -1.63 6.77 1.51
N GLU A 79 -1.40 8.08 1.65
CA GLU A 79 -0.07 8.67 1.87
C GLU A 79 0.50 8.27 3.23
N GLN A 80 -0.27 8.38 4.32
CA GLN A 80 0.18 7.95 5.66
C GLN A 80 0.55 6.46 5.70
N VAL A 81 -0.25 5.60 5.08
CA VAL A 81 0.08 4.18 4.95
C VAL A 81 1.36 4.03 4.14
N ASN A 82 1.53 4.78 3.06
CA ASN A 82 2.79 4.79 2.33
C ASN A 82 3.99 5.15 3.20
N ASP A 83 3.91 6.24 3.94
CA ASP A 83 5.00 6.72 4.78
C ASP A 83 5.36 5.71 5.87
N VAL A 84 4.39 5.06 6.50
CA VAL A 84 4.65 4.01 7.51
C VAL A 84 5.42 2.84 6.89
N TYR A 85 5.01 2.35 5.72
CA TYR A 85 5.70 1.26 5.04
C TYR A 85 7.11 1.68 4.59
N THR A 86 7.27 2.89 4.05
CA THR A 86 8.58 3.42 3.66
C THR A 86 9.50 3.59 4.88
N GLN A 87 9.00 4.10 6.01
CA GLN A 87 9.77 4.22 7.25
C GLN A 87 10.14 2.85 7.83
N GLU A 88 9.22 1.88 7.79
CA GLU A 88 9.49 0.52 8.25
C GLU A 88 10.53 -0.16 7.35
N ALA A 89 10.43 -0.01 6.04
CA ALA A 89 11.45 -0.45 5.09
C ALA A 89 12.81 0.16 5.43
N GLN A 90 12.88 1.49 5.62
CA GLN A 90 14.12 2.16 5.99
C GLN A 90 14.69 1.66 7.31
N ARG A 91 13.86 1.39 8.32
CA ARG A 91 14.31 0.83 9.61
C ARG A 91 14.84 -0.59 9.48
N ARG A 92 14.18 -1.44 8.67
CA ARG A 92 14.64 -2.80 8.41
C ARG A 92 15.96 -2.79 7.65
N VAL A 93 16.12 -1.84 6.73
CA VAL A 93 17.37 -1.66 5.99
C VAL A 93 18.47 -1.12 6.88
N GLY A 94 18.22 -0.13 7.74
CA GLY A 94 19.20 0.34 8.72
C GLY A 94 19.68 -0.80 9.63
N ARG A 95 18.76 -1.66 10.10
CA ARG A 95 19.14 -2.86 10.86
C ARG A 95 19.86 -3.91 10.01
N ALA A 96 19.53 -4.04 8.73
CA ALA A 96 20.24 -4.93 7.83
C ALA A 96 21.65 -4.43 7.53
N PHE A 97 21.89 -3.11 7.47
CA PHE A 97 23.23 -2.54 7.42
C PHE A 97 24.01 -2.79 8.72
N ASP A 98 23.34 -2.76 9.88
CA ASP A 98 23.97 -3.05 11.17
C ASP A 98 24.29 -4.55 11.36
N ASP A 99 23.48 -5.47 10.81
CA ASP A 99 23.51 -6.92 11.10
C ASP A 99 24.06 -7.78 9.93
N ALA A 100 23.96 -7.28 8.69
CA ALA A 100 24.58 -7.88 7.50
C ALA A 100 25.65 -6.92 6.99
N GLY A 101 26.92 -7.26 7.23
CA GLY A 101 28.07 -6.45 6.81
C GLY A 101 27.91 -5.89 5.40
N GLU A 102 28.17 -4.58 5.29
CA GLU A 102 28.47 -3.78 4.10
C GLU A 102 27.99 -4.40 2.75
N GLY A 103 26.74 -4.13 2.35
CA GLY A 103 26.30 -4.41 0.96
C GLY A 103 24.82 -4.75 0.72
N ALA A 104 24.01 -4.96 1.76
CA ALA A 104 22.61 -5.36 1.57
C ALA A 104 21.67 -4.17 1.31
N LEU A 105 21.49 -3.80 0.02
CA LEU A 105 20.39 -2.91 -0.38
C LEU A 105 19.04 -3.58 -0.16
N GLY A 106 18.24 -3.05 0.77
CA GLY A 106 16.84 -3.46 0.86
C GLY A 106 16.08 -3.08 -0.41
N ARG A 107 15.28 -4.02 -0.91
CA ARG A 107 14.44 -3.89 -2.12
C ARG A 107 13.49 -2.69 -2.13
N GLU A 108 13.25 -2.08 -0.97
CA GLU A 108 12.33 -0.97 -0.77
C GLU A 108 13.04 0.35 -0.37
N MET A 109 14.37 0.40 -0.47
CA MET A 109 15.13 1.60 -0.15
C MET A 109 14.95 2.67 -1.23
N ASP A 110 14.62 3.88 -0.80
CA ASP A 110 14.51 5.03 -1.70
C ASP A 110 15.90 5.55 -2.09
N LEU A 111 16.36 5.15 -3.27
CA LEU A 111 17.66 5.54 -3.84
C LEU A 111 17.70 6.97 -4.38
N THR A 112 16.61 7.74 -4.26
CA THR A 112 16.58 9.16 -4.63
C THR A 112 16.82 10.08 -3.43
N HIS A 113 16.74 9.55 -2.21
CA HIS A 113 17.00 10.31 -1.00
C HIS A 113 18.50 10.51 -0.76
N ARG A 114 18.86 11.76 -0.41
CA ARG A 114 20.24 12.17 -0.18
C ARG A 114 20.93 11.32 0.89
N ASP A 115 20.27 11.15 2.04
CA ASP A 115 20.82 10.39 3.17
C ASP A 115 21.06 8.92 2.80
N THR A 116 20.18 8.36 1.95
CA THR A 116 20.35 7.01 1.40
C THR A 116 21.59 6.92 0.52
N ILE A 117 21.78 7.91 -0.38
CA ILE A 117 22.92 7.97 -1.30
C ILE A 117 24.23 8.10 -0.52
N GLU A 118 24.25 8.94 0.53
CA GLU A 118 25.40 9.14 1.40
C GLU A 118 25.74 7.88 2.22
N ALA A 119 24.76 7.02 2.51
CA ALA A 119 24.94 5.76 3.24
C ALA A 119 25.29 4.56 2.34
N LEU A 120 25.35 4.74 1.01
CA LEU A 120 25.75 3.66 0.11
C LEU A 120 27.23 3.32 0.28
N PRO A 121 27.62 2.04 0.25
CA PRO A 121 29.01 1.65 0.34
C PRO A 121 29.78 2.17 -0.89
N GLU A 122 31.02 2.61 -0.66
CA GLU A 122 31.92 3.05 -1.73
C GLU A 122 32.23 1.91 -2.70
N THR A 123 32.25 0.67 -2.21
CA THR A 123 32.46 -0.54 -2.99
C THR A 123 31.36 -1.58 -2.75
N TRP A 124 30.87 -2.16 -3.83
CA TRP A 124 29.80 -3.16 -3.80
C TRP A 124 30.30 -4.61 -3.75
N ILE A 125 31.61 -4.81 -3.61
CA ILE A 125 32.22 -6.12 -3.54
C ILE A 125 32.15 -6.59 -2.09
N SER A 126 31.38 -7.65 -1.83
CA SER A 126 31.46 -8.36 -0.54
C SER A 126 32.55 -9.43 -0.58
N ASP A 127 33.20 -9.71 0.54
CA ASP A 127 34.22 -10.79 0.65
C ASP A 127 33.65 -12.15 0.19
N ARG A 128 32.37 -12.37 0.48
CA ARG A 128 31.63 -13.55 0.04
C ARG A 128 31.49 -13.63 -1.48
N ASP A 129 31.23 -12.52 -2.15
CA ASP A 129 31.10 -12.48 -3.60
C ASP A 129 32.46 -12.55 -4.29
N ALA A 130 33.51 -12.01 -3.66
CA ALA A 130 34.89 -12.17 -4.13
C ALA A 130 35.33 -13.65 -4.13
N GLU A 131 34.93 -14.42 -3.12
CA GLU A 131 35.20 -15.87 -3.05
C GLU A 131 34.35 -16.69 -4.03
N ASN A 132 33.05 -16.40 -4.13
CA ASN A 132 32.13 -17.19 -4.96
C ASN A 132 32.20 -16.82 -6.45
N TYR A 133 32.53 -15.57 -6.78
CA TYR A 133 32.48 -14.99 -8.13
C TYR A 133 33.71 -14.10 -8.42
N PRO A 134 34.92 -14.69 -8.48
CA PRO A 134 36.16 -13.93 -8.61
C PRO A 134 36.32 -13.24 -9.97
N MET A 135 35.72 -13.78 -11.04
CA MET A 135 35.81 -13.19 -12.38
C MET A 135 34.90 -11.96 -12.54
N GLU A 136 33.70 -12.04 -11.97
CA GLU A 136 32.72 -10.95 -11.92
C GLU A 136 33.25 -9.78 -11.08
N THR A 137 33.90 -10.10 -9.95
CA THR A 137 34.56 -9.11 -9.08
C THR A 137 35.65 -8.33 -9.82
N LYS A 138 36.52 -9.03 -10.58
CA LYS A 138 37.55 -8.38 -11.41
C LYS A 138 36.93 -7.48 -12.49
N ARG A 139 35.90 -7.96 -13.17
CA ARG A 139 35.21 -7.20 -14.23
C ARG A 139 34.55 -5.94 -13.67
N TYR A 140 33.96 -6.02 -12.47
CA TYR A 140 33.45 -4.86 -11.76
C TYR A 140 34.56 -3.85 -11.48
N ALA A 141 35.68 -4.28 -10.89
CA ALA A 141 36.81 -3.41 -10.57
C ALA A 141 37.40 -2.70 -11.81
N GLU A 142 37.57 -3.43 -12.92
CA GLU A 142 38.03 -2.86 -14.20
C GLU A 142 37.04 -1.81 -14.76
N THR A 143 35.75 -2.06 -14.60
CA THR A 143 34.71 -1.12 -15.08
C THR A 143 34.69 0.14 -14.23
N VAL A 144 34.84 0.02 -12.91
CA VAL A 144 34.92 1.15 -11.99
C VAL A 144 36.16 2.01 -12.30
N ASP A 145 37.34 1.40 -12.46
CA ASP A 145 38.58 2.13 -12.82
C ASP A 145 38.46 2.84 -14.18
N ARG A 146 37.78 2.24 -15.15
CA ARG A 146 37.51 2.90 -16.43
C ARG A 146 36.59 4.11 -16.28
N LEU A 147 35.55 4.00 -15.44
CA LEU A 147 34.60 5.08 -15.22
C LEU A 147 35.18 6.23 -14.40
N SER A 148 36.09 5.96 -13.46
CA SER A 148 36.75 7.01 -12.65
C SER A 148 37.79 7.84 -13.42
N ARG A 149 38.18 7.39 -14.62
CA ARG A 149 39.13 8.09 -15.51
C ARG A 149 38.46 8.95 -16.58
N LEU A 150 37.13 8.92 -16.66
CA LEU A 150 36.32 9.78 -17.54
C LEU A 150 36.00 11.10 -16.84
#